data_AF-A0A7C4MCT3-F1
#
_entry.id   AF-A0A7C4MCT3-F1
#
_cell.length_a   1.000
_cell.length_b   1.000
_cell.length_c   1.000
_cell.angle_alpha   90.00
_cell.angle_beta   90.00
_cell.angle_gamma   90.00
#
_symmetry.space_group_name_H-M   'P 1'
#
loop_
_entity.id
_entity.type
_entity.pdbx_description
1 polymer ?
#
loop_
_entity_poly.entity_id
_entity_poly.type
_entity_poly.pdbx_seq_one_letter_code
_entity_poly.pdbx_strand_id
1 'polypeptide(L)' 'MKVTRKGTTIEMEWDVNDPKDVKEANEYYDNLTKQGWIAVVQKETLHRILEFKKDEGRILFLPMLEGG' A
#
# COMPACT_ATOMS: atom_id res chain seq x y z
N MET A 1 -4.53 -9.28 7.45
CA MET A 1 -4.21 -7.92 6.96
C MET A 1 -4.70 -6.91 7.96
N LYS A 2 -3.98 -5.78 8.09
CA LYS A 2 -4.43 -4.62 8.86
C LYS A 2 -4.37 -3.38 8.00
N VAL A 3 -5.44 -2.57 8.03
CA VAL A 3 -5.51 -1.29 7.33
C VAL A 3 -5.84 -0.19 8.33
N THR A 4 -5.07 0.89 8.31
CA THR A 4 -5.23 2.06 9.17
C THR A 4 -5.35 3.31 8.30
N ARG A 5 -6.32 4.19 8.59
CA ARG A 5 -6.46 5.47 7.87
C ARG A 5 -6.00 6.62 8.76
N LYS A 6 -5.10 7.46 8.25
CA LYS A 6 -4.54 8.63 8.96
C LYS A 6 -4.62 9.85 8.05
N GLY A 7 -5.62 10.70 8.28
CA GLY A 7 -5.89 11.85 7.42
C GLY A 7 -6.16 11.40 5.98
N THR A 8 -5.37 11.88 5.02
CA THR A 8 -5.45 11.50 3.61
C THR A 8 -4.64 10.26 3.27
N THR A 9 -3.88 9.69 4.20
CA THR A 9 -3.00 8.54 3.96
C THR A 9 -3.68 7.24 4.40
N ILE A 10 -3.49 6.16 3.64
CA ILE A 10 -3.89 4.81 4.04
C ILE A 10 -2.63 4.00 4.30
N GLU A 11 -2.57 3.34 5.44
CA GLU A 11 -1.49 2.44 5.83
C GLU A 11 -2.00 1.02 5.78
N MET A 12 -1.28 0.13 5.11
CA MET A 12 -1.61 -1.28 4.99
C MET A 12 -0.42 -2.13 5.44
N GLU A 13 -0.70 -3.11 6.28
CA GLU A 13 0.26 -4.06 6.85
C GLU A 13 -0.28 -5.48 6.70
N TRP A 14 0.59 -6.44 6.40
CA TRP A 14 0.24 -7.85 6.28
C TRP A 14 1.37 -8.75 6.80
N ASP A 15 1.02 -9.96 7.25
CA ASP A 15 2.01 -10.99 7.54
C ASP A 15 2.53 -11.59 6.23
N VAL A 16 3.83 -11.44 5.98
CA VAL A 16 4.51 -11.94 4.78
C VAL A 16 4.52 -13.48 4.69
N ASN A 17 4.29 -14.16 5.82
CA ASN A 17 4.28 -15.62 5.92
C ASN A 17 2.87 -16.22 5.90
N ASP A 18 1.81 -15.42 6.02
CA ASP A 18 0.43 -15.89 5.88
C ASP A 18 -0.05 -15.70 4.43
N PRO A 19 -0.24 -16.79 3.65
CA PRO A 19 -0.65 -16.68 2.25
C PRO A 19 -2.02 -16.02 2.06
N LYS A 20 -2.93 -16.17 3.04
CA LYS A 20 -4.24 -15.53 2.99
C LYS A 20 -4.10 -14.03 3.18
N ASP A 21 -3.27 -13.63 4.13
CA ASP A 21 -2.99 -12.22 4.40
C ASP A 21 -2.34 -11.52 3.19
N VAL A 22 -1.31 -12.16 2.61
CA VAL A 22 -0.65 -11.68 1.39
C VAL A 22 -1.64 -11.51 0.23
N LYS A 23 -2.58 -12.45 0.08
CA LYS A 23 -3.60 -12.38 -0.97
C LYS A 23 -4.52 -11.18 -0.77
N GLU A 24 -5.03 -10.98 0.45
CA GLU A 24 -5.89 -9.84 0.78
C GLU A 24 -5.17 -8.50 0.54
N ALA A 25 -3.89 -8.41 0.92
CA ALA A 25 -3.05 -7.24 0.70
C ALA A 25 -2.86 -6.92 -0.79
N ASN A 26 -2.61 -7.94 -1.63
CA ASN A 26 -2.47 -7.76 -3.07
C ASN A 26 -3.78 -7.27 -3.72
N GLU A 27 -4.92 -7.86 -3.36
CA GLU A 27 -6.23 -7.44 -3.85
C GLU A 27 -6.53 -5.98 -3.45
N TYR A 28 -6.19 -5.59 -2.21
CA TYR A 28 -6.36 -4.23 -1.74
C TYR A 28 -5.45 -3.23 -2.48
N TYR A 29 -4.20 -3.61 -2.73
CA TYR A 29 -3.27 -2.83 -3.54
C TYR A 29 -3.79 -2.58 -4.95
N ASP A 30 -4.24 -3.62 -5.64
CA ASP A 30 -4.79 -3.52 -6.99
C ASP A 30 -6.02 -2.60 -7.04
N ASN A 31 -6.87 -2.68 -6.02
CA ASN A 31 -8.07 -1.85 -5.95
C ASN A 31 -7.73 -0.37 -5.72
N LEU A 32 -6.81 -0.05 -4.80
CA LEU A 32 -6.43 1.33 -4.53
C LEU A 32 -5.65 1.95 -5.69
N THR A 33 -4.73 1.22 -6.30
CA THR A 33 -3.97 1.73 -7.46
C THR A 33 -4.87 2.02 -8.65
N LYS A 34 -5.91 1.20 -8.91
CA LYS A 34 -6.96 1.48 -9.91
C LYS A 34 -7.80 2.72 -9.59
N GLN A 35 -7.96 3.05 -8.31
CA GLN A 35 -8.64 4.26 -7.85
C GLN A 35 -7.74 5.50 -7.86
N GLY A 36 -6.52 5.39 -8.40
CA GLY A 36 -5.59 6.50 -8.52
C GLY A 36 -4.78 6.79 -7.26
N TRP A 37 -4.66 5.83 -6.35
CA TRP A 37 -3.76 5.95 -5.21
C TRP A 37 -2.33 5.55 -5.58
N ILE A 38 -1.36 6.26 -5.02
CA ILE A 38 0.06 5.95 -5.16
C ILE A 38 0.51 5.17 -3.94
N ALA A 39 1.00 3.96 -4.14
CA ALA A 39 1.63 3.18 -3.10
C ALA A 39 3.12 3.55 -2.94
N VAL A 40 3.57 3.67 -1.69
CA VAL A 40 4.95 3.97 -1.32
C VAL A 40 5.41 3.08 -0.16
N VAL A 41 6.70 2.76 -0.12
CA VAL A 41 7.36 2.11 1.01
C VAL A 41 8.24 3.13 1.73
N GLN A 42 8.29 3.03 3.06
CA GLN A 42 9.17 3.87 3.88
C GLN A 42 10.44 3.08 4.20
N LYS A 43 11.53 3.40 3.49
CA LYS A 43 12.88 2.92 3.80
C LYS A 43 13.64 4.08 4.47
N GLU A 44 14.60 4.69 3.77
CA GLU A 44 15.25 5.95 4.20
C GLU A 44 14.47 7.18 3.72
N THR A 45 13.84 7.06 2.55
CA THR A 45 12.90 8.03 1.99
C THR A 45 11.63 7.31 1.52
N LEU A 46 10.60 8.07 1.15
CA LEU A 46 9.40 7.49 0.55
C LEU A 46 9.69 7.11 -0.90
N HIS A 47 9.66 5.81 -1.20
CA HIS A 47 9.83 5.30 -2.55
C HIS A 47 8.50 4.81 -3.10
N ARG A 48 8.11 5.35 -4.26
CA ARG A 48 6.96 4.83 -5.02
C ARG A 48 7.22 3.40 -5.44
N ILE A 49 6.23 2.55 -5.24
CA ILE A 49 6.21 1.19 -5.77
C ILE A 49 5.21 1.12 -6.93
N LEU A 50 5.58 0.39 -7.98
CA LEU A 50 4.76 0.18 -9.17
C LEU A 50 4.09 -1.20 -9.16
N GLU A 51 4.63 -2.13 -8.39
CA GLU A 51 4.17 -3.51 -8.28
C GLU A 51 4.11 -3.91 -6.80
N PHE A 52 3.13 -4.76 -6.46
CA PHE A 52 3.03 -5.32 -5.12
C PHE A 52 4.18 -6.31 -4.86
N LYS A 53 4.86 -6.14 -3.73
CA LYS A 53 5.95 -7.01 -3.28
C LYS A 53 5.62 -7.56 -1.90
N LYS A 54 5.32 -8.86 -1.83
CA LYS A 54 4.88 -9.51 -0.59
C LYS A 54 5.85 -9.35 0.58
N ASP A 55 7.13 -9.21 0.27
CA ASP A 55 8.26 -9.11 1.20
C ASP A 55 8.38 -7.74 1.87
N GLU A 56 7.71 -6.71 1.36
CA GLU A 56 7.71 -5.39 2.01
C GLU A 56 6.89 -5.39 3.31
N GLY A 57 5.87 -6.25 3.44
CA GLY A 57 5.03 -6.42 4.65
C GLY A 57 4.18 -5.20 5.07
N ARG A 58 4.49 -4.03 4.53
CA ARG A 58 3.82 -2.76 4.83
C ARG A 58 4.00 -1.77 3.70
N ILE A 59 2.92 -1.07 3.34
CA ILE A 59 2.94 0.05 2.38
C ILE A 59 2.01 1.18 2.84
N LEU A 60 2.32 2.39 2.38
CA LEU A 60 1.49 3.57 2.53
C LEU A 60 0.89 3.92 1.18
N PHE A 61 -0.37 4.32 1.16
CA PHE A 61 -1.03 4.89 -0.01
C PHE A 61 -1.28 6.37 0.22
N LEU A 62 -0.84 7.16 -0.75
CA LEU A 62 -1.05 8.58 -0.85
C LEU A 62 -2.07 8.83 -1.97
N PRO A 63 -3.01 9.78 -1.82
CA PRO A 63 -3.86 10.16 -2.93
C PRO A 63 -2.96 10.77 -4.00
N MET A 64 -3.25 10.54 -5.29
CA MET A 64 -2.72 11.43 -6.31
C MET A 64 -3.22 12.84 -5.96
N LEU A 65 -2.33 13.70 -5.48
CA LEU A 65 -2.61 15.13 -5.44
C LEU A 65 -2.75 15.55 -6.90
N GLU A 66 -3.99 15.76 -7.34
CA GLU A 66 -4.27 16.63 -8.48
C GLU A 66 -3.80 18.04 -8.08
N GLY A 67 -2.49 18.29 -8.21
CA GLY A 67 -1.93 19.64 -8.20
C GLY A 67 -2.28 20.29 -9.53
N GLY A 68 -3.06 21.37 -9.48
CA GLY A 68 -3.56 22.12 -10.63
C GLY A 68 -2.58 23.08 -11.27
#